data_AF-A0A962FKJ5-F1
#
_entry.id   AF-A0A962FKJ5-F1
#
_cell.length_a   1.000
_cell.length_b   1.000
_cell.length_c   1.000
_cell.angle_alpha   90.00
_cell.angle_beta   90.00
_cell.angle_gamma   90.00
#
_symmetry.space_group_name_H-M   'P 1'
#
loop_
_entity.id
_entity.type
_entity.pdbx_description
1 polymer ?
#
loop_
_entity_poly.entity_id
_entity_poly.type
_entity_poly.pdbx_seq_one_letter_code
_entity_poly.pdbx_strand_id
1 'polypeptide(L)'
;LFARVTLIPNTYLWPGVFLVCVVGAYALDQSMEDVWIMLVFGLIGYAMRRLGFSVVPVAIGLILGELVETTLRQSLVMFDNQWWKMFTRPITLVFFVLTALGLASPLIFGWLEGRWRGEEPGKRRAEGPLSE
;
A
#
# COMPACT_ATOMS: atom_id res chain seq x y z
N LEU A 1 12.14 -28.72 -13.21
CA LEU A 1 12.34 -28.00 -14.49
C LEU A 1 12.12 -26.49 -14.34
N PHE A 2 11.01 -26.00 -13.75
CA PHE A 2 10.77 -24.57 -13.51
C PHE A 2 11.82 -23.84 -12.63
N ALA A 3 12.42 -24.53 -11.66
CA ALA A 3 13.47 -23.96 -10.81
C ALA A 3 14.75 -23.52 -11.56
N ARG A 4 14.97 -24.03 -12.79
CA ARG A 4 16.14 -23.64 -13.60
C ARG A 4 15.97 -22.28 -14.28
N VAL A 5 14.76 -21.76 -14.42
CA VAL A 5 14.52 -20.40 -14.95
C VAL A 5 15.01 -19.33 -13.97
N THR A 6 14.96 -19.61 -12.66
CA THR A 6 15.48 -18.72 -11.60
C THR A 6 17.01 -18.66 -11.56
N LEU A 7 17.72 -19.56 -12.26
CA LEU A 7 19.19 -19.57 -12.32
C LEU A 7 19.75 -18.59 -13.37
N ILE A 8 18.90 -17.91 -14.15
CA ILE A 8 19.35 -16.90 -15.10
C ILE A 8 19.96 -15.75 -14.29
N PRO A 9 21.22 -15.34 -14.57
CA PRO A 9 21.85 -14.26 -13.84
C PRO A 9 21.03 -12.98 -14.00
N ASN A 10 20.78 -12.27 -12.89
CA ASN A 10 20.01 -11.03 -12.88
C ASN A 10 20.51 -10.01 -13.90
N THR A 11 21.80 -10.02 -14.23
CA THR A 11 22.42 -9.17 -15.26
C THR A 11 21.74 -9.26 -16.63
N TYR A 12 21.21 -10.43 -17.02
CA TYR A 12 20.51 -10.62 -18.30
C TYR A 12 19.00 -10.45 -18.18
N LEU A 13 18.43 -10.69 -17.00
CA LEU A 13 16.99 -10.55 -16.78
C LEU A 13 16.53 -9.09 -16.90
N TRP A 14 17.29 -8.14 -16.34
CA TRP A 14 16.95 -6.71 -16.40
C TRP A 14 16.76 -6.17 -17.83
N PRO A 15 17.73 -6.30 -18.76
CA PRO A 15 17.55 -5.83 -20.13
C PRO A 15 16.47 -6.60 -20.90
N GLY A 16 16.31 -7.90 -20.66
CA GLY A 16 15.26 -8.70 -21.29
C GLY A 16 13.86 -8.23 -20.90
N VAL A 17 13.62 -8.03 -19.60
CA VAL A 17 12.34 -7.48 -19.10
C VAL A 17 12.12 -6.07 -19.64
N PHE A 18 13.16 -5.23 -19.69
CA PHE A 18 13.04 -3.87 -20.22
C PHE A 18 12.60 -3.85 -21.70
N LEU A 19 13.19 -4.69 -22.55
CA LEU A 19 12.79 -4.82 -23.95
C LEU A 19 11.33 -5.27 -24.10
N VAL A 20 10.92 -6.27 -23.30
CA VAL A 20 9.53 -6.75 -23.31
C VAL A 20 8.56 -5.66 -22.85
N CYS A 21 8.91 -4.84 -21.85
CA CYS A 21 8.08 -3.73 -21.42
C CYS A 21 7.96 -2.63 -22.48
N VAL A 22 9.05 -2.29 -23.19
CA VAL A 22 9.02 -1.29 -24.27
C VAL A 22 8.13 -1.76 -25.43
N VAL A 23 8.30 -3.03 -25.85
CA VAL A 23 7.44 -3.62 -26.89
C VAL A 23 5.99 -3.70 -26.42
N GLY A 24 5.77 -4.07 -25.15
CA GLY A 24 4.43 -4.15 -24.56
C GLY A 24 3.71 -2.80 -24.51
N ALA A 25 4.40 -1.73 -24.11
CA ALA A 25 3.85 -0.38 -24.10
C ALA A 25 3.48 0.09 -25.51
N TYR A 26 4.36 -0.14 -26.50
CA TYR A 26 4.08 0.22 -27.89
C TYR A 26 2.98 -0.64 -28.52
N ALA A 27 2.80 -1.88 -28.09
CA ALA A 27 1.82 -2.81 -28.68
C ALA A 27 0.36 -2.51 -28.33
N LEU A 28 0.08 -1.75 -27.26
CA LEU A 28 -1.29 -1.46 -26.82
C LEU A 28 -2.00 -0.46 -27.75
N ASP A 29 -1.38 0.70 -27.97
CA ASP A 29 -1.98 1.80 -28.74
C ASP A 29 -1.15 2.22 -29.98
N GLN A 30 -0.07 1.49 -30.31
CA GLN A 30 0.87 1.85 -31.40
C GLN A 30 1.40 3.29 -31.32
N SER A 31 1.35 3.90 -30.13
CA SER A 31 1.76 5.27 -29.90
C SER A 31 3.15 5.33 -29.28
N MET A 32 3.97 6.29 -29.74
CA MET A 32 5.27 6.56 -29.14
C MET A 32 5.13 7.28 -27.79
N GLU A 33 3.99 7.95 -27.54
CA GLU A 33 3.74 8.65 -26.27
C GLU A 33 3.69 7.68 -25.08
N ASP A 34 3.11 6.49 -25.25
CA ASP A 34 3.04 5.48 -24.18
C ASP A 34 4.42 4.93 -23.83
N VAL A 35 5.32 4.87 -24.81
CA VAL A 35 6.72 4.48 -24.60
C VAL A 35 7.44 5.56 -23.78
N TRP A 36 7.20 6.84 -24.06
CA TRP A 36 7.75 7.93 -23.26
C TRP A 36 7.23 7.91 -21.83
N ILE A 37 5.92 7.72 -21.63
CA ILE A 37 5.30 7.60 -20.31
C ILE A 37 5.88 6.39 -19.55
N MET A 38 5.98 5.24 -20.21
CA MET A 38 6.59 4.03 -19.64
C MET A 38 8.03 4.27 -19.19
N LEU A 39 8.84 4.97 -19.98
CA LEU A 39 10.23 5.28 -19.65
C LEU A 39 10.33 6.20 -18.43
N VAL A 40 9.48 7.24 -18.38
CA VAL A 40 9.39 8.15 -17.22
C VAL A 40 8.96 7.41 -15.96
N PHE A 41 7.87 6.63 -16.02
CA PHE A 41 7.40 5.86 -14.87
C PHE A 41 8.38 4.75 -14.45
N GLY A 42 9.09 4.14 -15.40
CA GLY A 42 10.17 3.20 -15.12
C GLY A 42 11.33 3.84 -14.35
N LEU A 43 11.72 5.06 -14.73
CA LEU A 43 12.74 5.84 -14.03
C LEU A 43 12.27 6.26 -12.63
N ILE A 44 11.00 6.68 -12.48
CA ILE A 44 10.39 6.98 -11.19
C ILE A 44 10.41 5.73 -10.29
N GLY A 45 10.02 4.57 -10.81
CA GLY A 45 10.06 3.31 -10.08
C GLY A 45 11.49 2.91 -9.65
N TYR A 46 12.49 3.16 -10.50
CA TYR A 46 13.89 2.97 -10.13
C TYR A 46 14.34 3.93 -9.01
N ALA A 47 13.94 5.20 -9.08
CA ALA A 47 14.21 6.19 -8.05
C ALA A 47 13.53 5.85 -6.72
N MET A 48 12.28 5.39 -6.74
CA MET A 48 11.58 4.91 -5.55
C MET A 48 12.30 3.74 -4.88
N ARG A 49 12.81 2.80 -5.68
CA ARG A 49 13.60 1.68 -5.16
C ARG A 49 14.91 2.15 -4.52
N ARG A 50 15.54 3.20 -5.05
CA ARG A 50 16.72 3.84 -4.44
C ARG A 50 16.40 4.52 -3.11
N LEU A 51 15.22 5.10 -2.98
CA LEU A 51 14.73 5.78 -1.77
C LEU A 51 14.21 4.80 -0.70
N GLY A 52 14.21 3.50 -0.97
CA GLY A 52 13.71 2.47 -0.04
C GLY A 52 12.18 2.29 -0.07
N PHE A 53 11.48 2.94 -1.00
CA PHE A 53 10.05 2.71 -1.19
C PHE A 53 9.79 1.50 -2.09
N SER A 54 8.84 0.66 -1.70
CA SER A 54 8.37 -0.45 -2.52
C SER A 54 7.51 0.07 -3.66
N VAL A 55 7.80 -0.36 -4.89
CA VAL A 55 7.01 -0.01 -6.08
C VAL A 55 5.61 -0.66 -6.05
N VAL A 56 5.48 -1.80 -5.36
CA VAL A 56 4.25 -2.61 -5.28
C VAL A 56 3.06 -1.83 -4.69
N PRO A 57 3.15 -1.18 -3.51
CA PRO A 57 2.07 -0.34 -2.98
C PRO A 57 1.59 0.76 -3.92
N VAL A 58 2.51 1.38 -4.68
CA VAL A 58 2.15 2.45 -5.61
C VAL A 58 1.38 1.91 -6.80
N ALA A 59 1.81 0.78 -7.37
CA ALA A 59 1.05 0.11 -8.42
C ALA A 59 -0.36 -0.27 -7.96
N ILE A 60 -0.48 -0.84 -6.75
CA ILE A 60 -1.77 -1.18 -6.14
C ILE A 60 -2.62 0.08 -5.93
N GLY A 61 -2.03 1.16 -5.41
CA GLY A 61 -2.73 2.43 -5.19
C GLY A 61 -3.25 3.07 -6.48
N LEU A 62 -2.49 2.99 -7.58
CA LEU A 62 -2.93 3.50 -8.89
C LEU A 62 -4.13 2.72 -9.43
N ILE A 63 -4.08 1.39 -9.37
CA ILE A 63 -5.19 0.52 -9.79
C ILE A 63 -6.42 0.80 -8.92
N LEU A 64 -6.27 0.77 -7.60
CA LEU A 64 -7.39 1.04 -6.69
C LEU A 64 -7.93 2.46 -6.85
N GLY A 65 -7.08 3.45 -7.10
CA GLY A 65 -7.49 4.84 -7.31
C GLY A 65 -8.47 4.98 -8.47
N GLU A 66 -8.17 4.37 -9.63
CA GLU A 66 -9.06 4.37 -10.79
C GLU A 66 -10.38 3.64 -10.51
N LEU A 67 -10.31 2.51 -9.80
CA LEU A 67 -11.51 1.77 -9.36
C LEU A 67 -12.37 2.61 -8.41
N VAL A 68 -11.75 3.34 -7.47
CA VAL A 68 -12.46 4.21 -6.52
C VAL A 68 -13.09 5.39 -7.25
N GLU A 69 -12.36 6.06 -8.14
CA GLU A 69 -12.88 7.19 -8.92
C GLU A 69 -14.07 6.78 -9.79
N THR A 70 -13.98 5.63 -10.46
CA THR A 70 -15.06 5.13 -11.33
C THR A 70 -16.30 4.73 -10.51
N THR A 71 -16.13 4.00 -9.41
CA THR A 71 -17.26 3.60 -8.54
C THR A 71 -17.90 4.76 -7.80
N LEU A 72 -17.09 5.75 -7.38
CA LEU A 72 -17.58 6.99 -6.78
C LEU A 72 -18.39 7.78 -7.80
N ARG A 73 -17.86 7.99 -9.00
CA ARG A 73 -18.56 8.68 -10.09
C ARG A 73 -19.89 8.00 -10.44
N GLN A 74 -19.89 6.68 -10.59
CA GLN A 74 -21.10 5.90 -10.85
C GLN A 74 -22.14 6.08 -9.73
N SER A 75 -21.70 6.06 -8.48
CA SER A 75 -22.57 6.27 -7.31
C SER A 75 -23.17 7.68 -7.31
N LEU A 76 -22.37 8.71 -7.63
CA LEU A 76 -22.85 10.09 -7.68
C LEU A 76 -23.87 10.35 -8.79
N VAL A 77 -23.67 9.72 -9.95
CA VAL A 77 -24.64 9.77 -11.06
C VAL A 77 -25.94 9.08 -10.64
N MET A 78 -25.87 7.94 -9.95
CA MET A 78 -27.06 7.25 -9.43
C MET A 78 -27.82 8.07 -8.37
N PHE A 79 -27.13 8.93 -7.62
CA PHE A 79 -27.74 9.80 -6.61
C PHE A 79 -28.10 11.21 -7.10
N ASP A 80 -28.08 11.44 -8.41
CA ASP A 80 -28.49 12.71 -9.04
C ASP A 80 -27.72 13.92 -8.44
N ASN A 81 -26.41 13.73 -8.26
CA ASN A 81 -25.48 14.70 -7.67
C ASN A 81 -25.80 15.14 -6.23
N GLN A 82 -26.59 14.37 -5.48
CA GLN A 82 -26.85 14.62 -4.05
C GLN A 82 -25.93 13.76 -3.17
N TRP A 83 -24.70 14.24 -2.94
CA TRP A 83 -23.65 13.58 -2.16
C TRP A 83 -24.11 13.23 -0.73
N TRP A 84 -25.05 13.99 -0.17
CA TRP A 84 -25.64 13.76 1.16
C TRP A 84 -26.52 12.51 1.23
N LYS A 85 -27.00 11.97 0.10
CA LYS A 85 -27.79 10.72 0.09
C LYS A 85 -26.97 9.49 0.49
N MET A 86 -25.64 9.55 0.39
CA MET A 86 -24.76 8.49 0.89
C MET A 86 -24.85 8.33 2.42
N PHE A 87 -25.00 9.43 3.17
CA PHE A 87 -25.14 9.39 4.63
C PHE A 87 -26.55 9.02 5.11
N THR A 88 -27.56 9.07 4.23
CA THR A 88 -28.94 8.74 4.58
C THR A 88 -29.19 7.22 4.57
N ARG A 89 -28.28 6.42 4.00
CA ARG A 89 -28.41 4.96 3.96
C ARG A 89 -27.77 4.33 5.20
N PRO A 90 -28.52 3.52 5.97
CA PRO A 90 -28.02 2.94 7.22
C PRO A 90 -26.81 2.02 7.00
N ILE A 91 -26.72 1.36 5.83
CA ILE A 91 -25.62 0.46 5.48
C ILE A 91 -24.30 1.24 5.30
N THR A 92 -24.35 2.37 4.59
CA THR A 92 -23.18 3.23 4.37
C THR A 92 -22.72 3.85 5.68
N LEU A 93 -23.65 4.28 6.53
CA LEU A 93 -23.34 4.84 7.85
C LEU A 93 -22.68 3.79 8.75
N VAL A 94 -23.19 2.55 8.78
CA VAL A 94 -22.57 1.44 9.52
C VAL A 94 -21.14 1.18 9.03
N PHE A 95 -20.91 1.11 7.71
CA PHE A 95 -19.56 0.94 7.16
C PHE A 95 -18.63 2.09 7.52
N PHE A 96 -19.11 3.34 7.43
CA PHE A 96 -18.31 4.51 7.76
C PHE A 96 -17.92 4.55 9.24
N VAL A 97 -18.85 4.19 10.14
CA VAL A 97 -18.58 4.03 11.57
C VAL A 97 -17.57 2.91 11.81
N LEU A 98 -17.71 1.77 11.12
CA LEU A 98 -16.77 0.65 11.23
C LEU A 98 -15.35 1.05 10.78
N THR A 99 -15.24 1.77 9.66
CA THR A 99 -13.98 2.32 9.15
C THR A 99 -13.37 3.32 10.13
N ALA A 100 -14.17 4.23 10.69
CA ALA A 100 -13.71 5.20 11.68
C ALA A 100 -13.21 4.49 12.96
N LEU A 101 -13.93 3.47 13.43
CA LEU A 101 -13.49 2.64 14.56
C LEU A 101 -12.22 1.85 14.25
N GLY A 102 -12.08 1.32 13.03
CA GLY A 102 -10.88 0.61 12.58
C GLY A 102 -9.65 1.51 12.44
N LEU A 103 -9.80 2.73 11.96
CA LEU A 103 -8.75 3.76 11.95
C LEU A 103 -8.42 4.25 13.37
N ALA A 104 -9.41 4.33 14.24
CA ALA A 104 -9.22 4.70 15.64
C ALA A 104 -8.65 3.55 16.49
N SER A 105 -8.77 2.29 16.06
CA SER A 105 -8.25 1.11 16.77
C SER A 105 -6.77 1.26 17.19
N PRO A 106 -5.81 1.57 16.30
CA PRO A 106 -4.41 1.77 16.71
C PRO A 106 -4.19 3.02 17.58
N LEU A 107 -5.06 4.04 17.49
CA LEU A 107 -5.01 5.24 18.34
C LEU A 107 -5.56 4.98 19.75
N ILE A 108 -6.64 4.21 19.87
CA ILE A 108 -7.26 3.81 21.13
C ILE A 108 -6.35 2.81 21.87
N PHE A 109 -5.80 1.81 21.16
CA PHE A 109 -4.80 0.91 21.72
C PHE A 109 -3.47 1.61 22.03
N GLY A 110 -3.00 2.54 21.21
CA GLY A 110 -1.82 3.36 21.52
C GLY A 110 -1.98 4.21 22.79
N TRP A 111 -3.20 4.70 23.07
CA TRP A 111 -3.53 5.41 24.31
C TRP A 111 -3.67 4.46 25.51
N LEU A 112 -4.11 3.22 25.29
CA LEU A 112 -4.26 2.19 26.33
C LEU A 112 -2.93 1.50 26.68
N GLU A 113 -2.05 1.26 25.71
CA GLU A 113 -0.71 0.65 25.87
C GLU A 113 0.24 1.58 26.65
N GLY A 114 0.02 2.90 26.56
CA GLY A 114 0.65 3.90 27.41
C GLY A 114 0.34 3.74 28.91
N ARG A 115 -0.70 2.98 29.27
CA ARG A 115 -1.02 2.62 30.66
C ARG A 115 -0.54 1.22 31.08
N TRP A 116 -0.11 0.37 30.14
CA TRP A 116 0.34 -1.00 30.46
C TRP A 116 1.87 -1.16 30.51
N ARG A 117 2.63 -0.24 29.90
CA ARG A 117 4.10 -0.21 30.04
C ARG A 117 4.58 0.63 31.24
N GLY A 118 3.80 0.61 32.33
CA GLY A 118 4.04 1.34 33.57
C GLY A 118 4.41 0.49 34.78
N GLU A 119 4.35 -0.84 34.70
CA GLU A 119 4.65 -1.72 35.84
C GLU A 119 5.46 -2.96 35.44
N GLU A 120 6.67 -2.75 34.96
CA GLU A 120 7.76 -3.67 35.32
C GLU A 120 8.55 -3.02 36.45
N PRO A 121 8.16 -3.19 37.73
CA PRO A 121 9.06 -2.91 38.82
C PRO A 121 10.18 -3.93 38.73
N GLY A 122 11.26 -3.52 38.08
CA GLY A 122 12.58 -4.07 38.28
C GLY A 122 12.84 -4.05 39.79
N LYS A 123 12.63 -5.23 40.40
CA LYS A 123 12.90 -5.52 41.79
C LYS A 123 14.42 -5.45 41.95
N ARG A 124 14.89 -4.22 42.19
CA ARG A 124 16.21 -3.94 42.71
C ARG A 124 16.38 -4.73 44.01
N ARG A 125 17.49 -5.44 44.09
CA ARG A 125 18.42 -5.27 45.22
C ARG A 125 17.78 -5.49 46.61
N ALA A 126 17.62 -6.75 46.95
CA ALA A 126 17.66 -7.28 48.31
C ALA A 126 17.95 -8.79 48.07
N GLU A 127 19.06 -9.41 48.46
CA GLU A 127 20.00 -9.17 49.57
C GLU A 127 21.30 -9.91 49.21
N GLY A 128 22.45 -9.31 49.51
CA GLY A 128 23.67 -10.07 49.78
C GLY A 128 24.15 -9.67 51.18
N PRO A 129 25.40 -10.00 51.52
CA PRO A 129 26.00 -11.33 51.69
C PRO A 129 25.64 -11.90 53.09
N LEU A 130 25.86 -13.18 53.40
CA LEU A 130 26.24 -13.72 54.73
C LEU A 130 26.24 -15.26 54.70
N SER A 131 27.41 -15.83 55.01
CA SER A 131 27.70 -17.13 55.65
C SER A 131 26.57 -18.18 55.73
N GLU A 132 26.82 -19.38 55.17
CA GLU A 132 27.26 -20.59 55.90
C GLU A 132 27.68 -21.69 54.92
#